data_AF-A0A370XC37-F1
#
_entry.id   AF-A0A370XC37-F1
#
_cell.length_a   1.000
_cell.length_b   1.000
_cell.length_c   1.000
_cell.angle_alpha   90.00
_cell.angle_beta   90.00
_cell.angle_gamma   90.00
#
_symmetry.space_group_name_H-M   'P 1'
#
loop_
_entity.id
_entity.type
_entity.pdbx_description
1 polymer ?
#
loop_
_entity_poly.entity_id
_entity_poly.type
_entity_poly.pdbx_seq_one_letter_code
_entity_poly.pdbx_strand_id
1 'polypeptide(L)'
;MAVRKQQRTFLETLRAAGVTVDAVRLNGRGHIEAQVTYNGHRTRFVAPATPSDWRGVRNKAAEVRRWIRSCAPAPSAGAGAAPVR
;
A
#
# COMPACT_ATOMS: atom_id res chain seq x y z
N MET A 1 -4.93 23.50 3.31
CA MET A 1 -4.37 22.65 4.39
C MET A 1 -4.78 21.15 4.33
N ALA A 2 -5.54 20.66 3.35
CA ALA A 2 -6.04 19.27 3.32
C ALA A 2 -5.01 18.20 2.89
N VAL A 3 -4.10 18.54 1.98
CA VAL A 3 -3.11 17.60 1.39
C VAL A 3 -2.18 16.96 2.43
N ARG A 4 -1.76 17.73 3.45
CA ARG A 4 -0.88 17.23 4.52
C ARG A 4 -1.54 16.14 5.39
N LYS A 5 -2.84 16.24 5.65
CA LYS A 5 -3.58 15.25 6.47
C LYS A 5 -3.71 13.92 5.72
N GLN A 6 -4.04 13.97 4.43
CA GLN A 6 -4.18 12.80 3.58
C GLN A 6 -2.85 12.07 3.38
N GLN A 7 -1.77 12.83 3.16
CA GLN A 7 -0.42 12.29 3.12
C GLN A 7 -0.07 11.56 4.42
N ARG A 8 -0.37 12.16 5.58
CA ARG A 8 -0.11 11.52 6.88
C ARG A 8 -0.86 10.19 7.02
N THR A 9 -2.17 10.17 6.75
CA THR A 9 -2.98 8.93 6.83
C THR A 9 -2.46 7.85 5.89
N PHE A 10 -2.09 8.21 4.66
CA PHE A 10 -1.56 7.25 3.69
C PHE A 10 -0.23 6.65 4.16
N LEU A 11 0.67 7.47 4.69
CA LEU A 11 1.94 7.01 5.24
C LEU A 11 1.78 6.17 6.52
N GLU A 12 0.85 6.56 7.41
CA GLU A 12 0.47 5.76 8.59
C GLU A 12 -0.02 4.38 8.17
N THR A 13 -0.82 4.30 7.09
CA THR A 13 -1.32 3.02 6.55
C THR A 13 -0.18 2.14 6.03
N LEU A 14 0.77 2.73 5.30
CA LEU A 14 1.95 2.00 4.79
C LEU A 14 2.81 1.46 5.94
N ARG A 15 3.08 2.30 6.94
CA ARG A 15 3.84 1.92 8.14
C ARG A 15 3.13 0.84 8.96
N ALA A 16 1.81 0.96 9.15
CA ALA A 16 1.00 -0.04 9.86
C ALA A 16 0.99 -1.39 9.13
N ALA A 17 1.18 -1.39 7.81
CA ALA A 17 1.29 -2.60 7.01
C ALA A 17 2.72 -3.19 6.98
N GLY A 18 3.67 -2.60 7.72
CA GLY A 18 5.07 -3.04 7.75
C GLY A 18 5.85 -2.70 6.49
N VAL A 19 5.39 -1.73 5.70
CA VAL A 19 6.03 -1.31 4.46
C VAL A 19 6.99 -0.16 4.72
N THR A 20 8.21 -0.28 4.23
CA THR A 20 9.20 0.80 4.27
C THR A 20 8.90 1.82 3.19
N VAL A 21 8.89 3.11 3.54
CA VAL A 21 8.69 4.20 2.58
C VAL A 21 10.04 4.84 2.27
N ASP A 22 10.52 4.67 1.04
CA ASP A 22 11.82 5.18 0.60
C ASP A 22 11.76 6.67 0.24
N ALA A 23 10.71 7.06 -0.47
CA ALA A 23 10.55 8.43 -0.95
C ALA A 23 9.07 8.79 -1.08
N VAL A 24 8.74 10.05 -0.82
CA VAL A 24 7.40 10.59 -1.00
C VAL A 24 7.50 11.91 -1.74
N ARG A 25 6.72 12.08 -2.80
CA ARG A 25 6.63 13.33 -3.55
C ARG A 25 5.21 13.64 -3.96
N LEU A 26 4.93 14.92 -4.17
CA LEU A 26 3.71 15.35 -4.83
C LEU A 26 3.98 15.45 -6.34
N ASN A 27 3.09 14.91 -7.17
CA ASN A 27 3.19 15.07 -8.61
C ASN A 27 2.55 16.40 -9.08
N GLY A 28 2.74 16.76 -10.35
CA GLY A 28 2.21 18.00 -10.94
C GLY A 28 0.67 18.12 -10.94
N ARG A 29 -0.06 17.06 -10.59
CA ARG A 29 -1.52 17.05 -10.38
C ARG A 29 -1.91 17.04 -8.90
N GLY A 30 -0.93 17.25 -8.02
CA GLY A 30 -1.09 17.26 -6.57
C GLY A 30 -1.18 15.87 -5.92
N HIS A 31 -1.12 14.77 -6.67
CA HIS A 31 -1.21 13.41 -6.11
C HIS A 31 0.04 13.03 -5.32
N ILE A 32 -0.15 12.19 -4.30
CA ILE A 32 0.94 11.70 -3.47
C ILE A 32 1.52 10.46 -4.13
N GLU A 33 2.79 10.51 -4.49
CA GLU A 33 3.54 9.36 -4.95
C GLU A 33 4.46 8.89 -3.84
N ALA A 34 4.31 7.62 -3.45
CA ALA A 34 5.19 6.97 -2.49
C ALA A 34 5.93 5.83 -3.17
N GLN A 35 7.25 5.85 -3.07
CA GLN A 35 8.10 4.71 -3.40
C GLN A 35 8.30 3.90 -2.13
N VAL A 36 7.99 2.61 -2.22
CA VAL A 36 7.92 1.75 -1.05
C VAL A 36 8.58 0.41 -1.29
N THR A 37 9.09 -0.17 -0.22
CA THR A 37 9.78 -1.46 -0.22
C THR A 37 9.16 -2.38 0.83
N TYR A 38 8.87 -3.62 0.46
CA TYR A 38 8.34 -4.66 1.33
C TYR A 38 8.94 -6.01 0.96
N ASN A 39 9.52 -6.71 1.94
CA ASN A 39 10.14 -8.03 1.74
C ASN A 39 11.14 -8.08 0.56
N GLY A 40 11.96 -7.03 0.39
CA GLY A 40 12.90 -6.90 -0.73
C GLY A 40 12.28 -6.49 -2.07
N HIS A 41 10.94 -6.44 -2.18
CA HIS A 41 10.23 -5.97 -3.36
C HIS A 41 9.96 -4.47 -3.28
N ARG A 42 10.33 -3.74 -4.34
CA ARG A 42 10.10 -2.29 -4.45
C ARG A 42 8.97 -1.99 -5.42
N THR A 43 8.08 -1.08 -5.05
CA THR A 43 7.00 -0.59 -5.92
C THR A 43 6.74 0.89 -5.71
N ARG A 44 5.89 1.46 -6.58
CA ARG A 44 5.45 2.86 -6.51
C ARG A 44 3.93 2.90 -6.42
N PHE A 45 3.42 3.55 -5.38
CA PHE A 45 2.01 3.85 -5.22
C PHE A 45 1.74 5.32 -5.52
N VAL A 46 0.70 5.59 -6.30
CA VAL A 46 0.21 6.95 -6.57
C VAL A 46 -1.17 7.08 -5.95
N ALA A 47 -1.25 7.74 -4.80
CA ALA A 47 -2.49 8.04 -4.11
C ALA A 47 -3.06 9.40 -4.56
N PRO A 48 -4.33 9.47 -4.97
CA PRO A 48 -4.95 10.72 -5.35
C PRO A 48 -5.04 11.65 -4.13
N ALA A 49 -4.61 12.90 -4.30
CA ALA A 49 -4.80 13.97 -3.30
C ALA A 49 -6.15 14.67 -3.46
N THR A 50 -7.18 13.93 -3.84
CA THR A 50 -8.52 14.50 -3.99
C THR A 50 -9.07 14.80 -2.60
N PRO A 51 -9.58 16.02 -2.34
CA PRO A 51 -10.25 16.37 -1.09
C PRO A 51 -11.58 15.62 -0.92
N SER A 52 -12.10 15.03 -1.99
CA SER A 52 -13.37 14.31 -2.03
C SER A 52 -13.22 12.90 -1.47
N ASP A 53 -13.77 12.72 -0.28
CA ASP A 53 -14.01 11.46 0.44
C ASP A 53 -12.80 10.59 0.82
N TRP A 54 -12.80 10.15 2.08
CA TRP A 54 -11.88 9.15 2.65
C TRP A 54 -11.79 7.83 1.85
N ARG A 55 -12.69 7.63 0.89
CA ARG A 55 -12.73 6.49 -0.05
C ARG A 55 -11.45 6.38 -0.89
N GLY A 56 -10.85 7.50 -1.32
CA GLY A 56 -9.61 7.47 -2.12
C GLY A 56 -8.43 6.83 -1.38
N VAL A 57 -8.25 7.21 -0.11
CA VAL A 57 -7.21 6.65 0.77
C VAL A 57 -7.51 5.20 1.11
N ARG A 58 -8.77 4.85 1.41
CA ARG A 58 -9.18 3.46 1.69
C ARG A 58 -8.95 2.53 0.49
N ASN A 59 -9.23 2.98 -0.72
CA ASN A 59 -8.98 2.21 -1.94
C ASN A 59 -7.48 1.94 -2.12
N LYS A 60 -6.62 2.94 -1.91
CA LYS A 60 -5.17 2.71 -1.97
C LYS A 60 -4.64 1.87 -0.83
N ALA A 61 -5.20 1.97 0.37
CA ALA A 61 -4.91 1.04 1.45
C ALA A 61 -5.24 -0.42 1.08
N ALA A 62 -6.33 -0.64 0.31
CA ALA A 62 -6.69 -1.97 -0.18
C ALA A 62 -5.74 -2.47 -1.28
N GLU A 63 -5.30 -1.60 -2.19
CA GLU A 63 -4.29 -1.93 -3.20
C GLU A 63 -2.93 -2.28 -2.58
N VAL A 64 -2.46 -1.50 -1.60
CA VAL A 64 -1.24 -1.79 -0.85
C VAL A 64 -1.35 -3.17 -0.20
N ARG A 65 -2.47 -3.50 0.44
CA ARG A 65 -2.70 -4.83 1.02
C ARG A 65 -2.70 -5.95 -0.02
N ARG A 66 -3.26 -5.72 -1.22
CA ARG A 66 -3.22 -6.70 -2.32
C ARG A 66 -1.79 -6.92 -2.81
N TRP A 67 -1.03 -5.84 -2.98
CA TRP A 67 0.38 -5.92 -3.40
C TRP A 67 1.23 -6.65 -2.36
N ILE A 68 1.09 -6.32 -1.07
CA ILE A 68 1.76 -7.03 0.02
C ILE A 68 1.46 -8.52 -0.06
N ARG A 69 0.20 -8.93 -0.27
CA ARG A 69 -0.16 -10.34 -0.44
C ARG A 69 0.47 -10.99 -1.68
N SER A 70 0.73 -10.23 -2.74
CA SER A 70 1.43 -10.75 -3.92
C SER A 70 2.95 -10.87 -3.73
N CYS A 71 3.53 -10.06 -2.84
CA CYS A 71 4.95 -10.09 -2.51
C CYS A 71 5.27 -11.01 -1.32
N ALA A 72 4.29 -11.29 -0.48
CA ALA A 72 4.39 -12.36 0.51
C ALA A 72 4.50 -13.68 -0.27
N PRO A 73 5.43 -14.58 0.10
CA PRO A 73 5.39 -15.92 -0.45
C PRO A 73 3.98 -16.46 -0.22
N ALA A 74 3.38 -17.06 -1.26
CA ALA A 74 2.14 -17.80 -1.09
C ALA A 74 2.31 -18.68 0.16
N PRO A 75 1.34 -18.75 1.08
CA PRO A 75 1.42 -19.73 2.16
C PRO A 75 1.66 -21.05 1.44
N SER A 76 2.86 -21.61 1.64
CA SER A 76 3.29 -22.83 0.98
C SER A 76 2.14 -23.81 1.12
N ALA A 77 1.55 -24.24 0.01
CA ALA A 77 0.57 -25.30 0.00
C ALA A 77 1.29 -26.55 0.53
N GLY A 78 1.25 -26.73 1.84
CA GLY A 78 2.22 -27.53 2.57
C GLY A 78 1.91 -27.57 4.07
N ALA A 79 0.64 -27.60 4.42
CA ALA A 79 0.16 -28.09 5.71
C ALA A 79 -1.27 -28.61 5.56
N GLY A 80 -1.41 -29.88 5.16
CA GLY A 80 -2.60 -30.67 5.51
C GLY A 80 -3.75 -30.77 4.51
N ALA A 81 -3.53 -30.69 3.20
CA ALA A 81 -4.49 -31.31 2.27
C ALA A 81 -4.25 -32.83 2.28
N ALA A 82 -4.94 -33.53 3.19
CA ALA A 82 -5.04 -34.98 3.15
C ALA A 82 -5.50 -35.42 1.74
N PRO A 83 -4.96 -36.53 1.18
CA PRO A 83 -5.45 -37.04 -0.08
C PRO A 83 -6.93 -37.43 0.09
N VAL A 84 -7.81 -36.72 -0.60
CA VAL A 84 -9.19 -37.17 -0.78
C VAL A 84 -9.10 -38.42 -1.65
N ARG A 85 -9.45 -39.53 -1.02
CA ARG A 85 -9.44 -40.88 -1.56
C ARG A 85 -10.66 -41.12 -2.45
#